data_AF-A0A7W3LKU1-F1
#
_entry.id   AF-A0A7W3LKU1-F1
#
_cell.length_a   1.000
_cell.length_b   1.000
_cell.length_c   1.000
_cell.angle_alpha   90.00
_cell.angle_beta   90.00
_cell.angle_gamma   90.00
#
_symmetry.space_group_name_H-M   'P 1'
#
loop_
_entity.id
_entity.type
_entity.pdbx_description
1 polymer ?
#
loop_
_entity_poly.entity_id
_entity_poly.type
_entity_poly.pdbx_seq_one_letter_code
_entity_poly.pdbx_strand_id
1 'polypeptide(L)'
;MAPPLTRILRRHLETFGTGPGGRVFRGVRGGELATVTYRRVWDRARLAALSDAEYASPLAKRPYDLRHACVSTWLNGGVPATQVAEWVGRSVEVLLRVYAKCIEGQDEAAKRCIEQALRDD
;
A
#
# COMPACT_ATOMS: atom_id res chain seq x y z
N MET A 1 -18.63 5.82 6.50
CA MET A 1 -18.32 4.38 6.65
C MET A 1 -16.82 4.26 6.95
N ALA A 2 -16.41 3.60 8.04
CA ALA A 2 -14.97 3.44 8.28
C ALA A 2 -14.36 2.58 7.15
N PRO A 3 -13.20 2.96 6.57
CA PRO A 3 -12.53 2.15 5.57
C PRO A 3 -12.39 0.69 6.03
N PRO A 4 -12.50 -0.31 5.13
CA PRO A 4 -12.43 -1.73 5.50
C PRO A 4 -11.26 -2.09 6.41
N LEU A 5 -10.09 -1.47 6.19
CA LEU A 5 -8.90 -1.64 7.01
C LEU A 5 -9.10 -1.18 8.47
N THR A 6 -9.72 -0.02 8.68
CA THR A 6 -9.99 0.51 10.03
C THR A 6 -10.89 -0.45 10.82
N ARG A 7 -11.86 -1.07 10.16
CA ARG A 7 -12.73 -2.08 10.79
C ARG A 7 -11.96 -3.34 11.19
N ILE A 8 -11.05 -3.81 10.33
CA ILE A 8 -10.17 -4.96 10.64
C ILE A 8 -9.27 -4.63 11.83
N LEU A 9 -8.66 -3.44 11.82
CA LEU A 9 -7.75 -3.00 12.88
C LEU A 9 -8.47 -2.83 14.23
N ARG A 10 -9.65 -2.21 14.26
CA ARG A 10 -10.45 -2.08 15.49
C ARG A 10 -10.82 -3.43 16.07
N ARG A 11 -11.31 -4.35 15.23
CA ARG A 11 -11.61 -5.73 15.65
C ARG A 11 -10.39 -6.43 16.24
N HIS A 12 -9.22 -6.26 15.63
CA HIS A 12 -7.97 -6.81 16.17
C HIS A 12 -7.65 -6.23 17.55
N LEU A 13 -7.77 -4.91 17.72
CA LEU A 13 -7.53 -4.24 19.01
C LEU A 13 -8.53 -4.68 20.09
N GLU A 14 -9.80 -4.82 19.75
CA GLU A 14 -10.83 -5.34 20.65
C GLU A 14 -10.55 -6.79 21.08
N THR A 15 -10.06 -7.62 20.15
CA THR A 15 -9.82 -9.05 20.39
C THR A 15 -8.53 -9.32 21.17
N PHE A 16 -7.45 -8.60 20.85
CA PHE A 16 -6.10 -8.90 21.34
C PHE A 16 -5.51 -7.82 22.24
N GLY A 17 -6.10 -6.62 22.29
CA GLY A 17 -5.54 -5.46 22.98
C GLY A 17 -4.16 -5.05 22.46
N THR A 18 -3.47 -4.20 23.20
CA THR A 18 -2.09 -3.77 22.89
C THR A 18 -1.06 -4.49 23.75
N GLY A 19 0.12 -4.74 23.20
CA GLY A 19 1.25 -5.32 23.93
C GLY A 19 2.07 -4.30 24.69
N PRO A 20 3.17 -4.73 25.34
CA PRO A 20 4.15 -3.83 25.94
C PRO A 20 4.60 -2.74 24.95
N GLY A 21 4.66 -1.49 25.43
CA GLY A 21 5.00 -0.33 24.59
C GLY A 21 3.93 0.02 23.53
N GLY A 22 2.68 -0.42 23.69
CA GLY A 22 1.59 -0.08 22.79
C GLY A 22 1.60 -0.83 21.45
N ARG A 23 2.38 -1.92 21.35
CA ARG A 23 2.50 -2.69 20.10
C ARG A 23 1.17 -3.33 19.71
N VAL A 24 0.67 -2.97 18.54
CA VAL A 24 -0.57 -3.52 17.95
C VAL A 24 -0.39 -4.98 17.53
N PHE A 25 0.73 -5.29 16.89
CA PHE A 25 1.09 -6.65 16.47
C PHE A 25 2.28 -7.15 17.27
N ARG A 26 2.16 -8.33 17.87
CA ARG A 26 3.17 -8.93 18.75
C ARG A 26 3.27 -10.43 18.53
N GLY A 27 4.44 -10.99 18.82
CA GLY A 27 4.62 -12.43 18.90
C GLY A 27 3.82 -13.02 20.07
N VAL A 28 3.58 -14.32 20.04
CA VAL A 28 2.88 -15.07 21.12
C VAL A 28 3.50 -14.88 22.51
N ARG A 29 4.81 -14.61 22.58
CA ARG A 29 5.54 -14.33 23.83
C ARG A 29 5.57 -12.84 24.22
N GLY A 30 4.74 -12.00 23.60
CA GLY A 30 4.63 -10.56 23.88
C GLY A 30 5.72 -9.68 23.26
N GLY A 31 6.77 -10.27 22.69
CA GLY A 31 7.85 -9.55 21.98
C GLY A 31 7.48 -9.16 20.54
N GLU A 32 8.48 -8.70 19.79
CA GLU A 32 8.30 -8.28 18.39
C GLU A 32 7.79 -9.43 17.50
N LEU A 33 6.97 -9.08 16.52
CA LEU A 33 6.51 -10.05 15.53
C LEU A 33 7.67 -10.44 14.62
N ALA A 34 8.12 -11.69 14.72
CA ALA A 34 9.21 -12.19 13.90
C ALA A 34 8.89 -12.12 12.41
N THR A 35 9.88 -11.71 11.60
CA THR A 35 9.72 -11.53 10.16
C THR A 35 9.25 -12.80 9.44
N VAL A 36 9.75 -13.95 9.85
CA VAL A 36 9.34 -15.24 9.29
C VAL A 36 7.84 -15.51 9.49
N THR A 37 7.27 -15.06 10.60
CA THR A 37 5.87 -15.30 10.94
C THR A 37 4.94 -14.59 9.97
N TYR A 38 5.12 -13.28 9.75
CA TYR A 38 4.26 -12.56 8.82
C TYR A 38 4.53 -12.95 7.36
N ARG A 39 5.76 -13.35 6.99
CA ARG A 39 6.06 -13.88 5.65
C ARG A 39 5.31 -15.18 5.36
N ARG A 40 5.21 -16.09 6.34
CA ARG A 40 4.43 -17.35 6.20
C ARG A 40 2.93 -17.09 6.12
N VAL A 41 2.42 -16.07 6.82
CA VAL A 41 1.02 -15.66 6.68
C VAL A 41 0.78 -15.05 5.31
N TRP A 42 1.71 -14.22 4.83
CA TRP A 42 1.65 -13.61 3.50
C TRP A 42 1.61 -14.63 2.37
N ASP A 43 2.49 -15.64 2.43
CA ASP A 43 2.53 -16.69 1.41
C ASP A 43 1.21 -17.48 1.34
N ARG A 44 0.63 -17.82 2.50
CA ARG A 44 -0.71 -18.42 2.58
C ARG A 44 -1.80 -17.51 2.03
N ALA A 45 -1.72 -16.21 2.28
CA ALA A 45 -2.67 -15.25 1.71
C ALA A 45 -2.56 -15.17 0.18
N ARG A 46 -1.34 -15.21 -0.38
CA ARG A 46 -1.14 -15.30 -1.83
C ARG A 46 -1.77 -16.55 -2.41
N LEU A 47 -1.53 -17.72 -1.81
CA LEU A 47 -2.11 -18.99 -2.25
C LEU A 47 -3.65 -18.97 -2.22
N ALA A 48 -4.25 -18.28 -1.24
CA ALA A 48 -5.70 -18.20 -1.12
C ALA A 48 -6.36 -17.17 -2.08
N ALA A 49 -5.60 -16.19 -2.57
CA ALA A 49 -6.15 -15.07 -3.34
C ALA A 49 -5.79 -15.07 -4.83
N LEU A 50 -4.70 -15.73 -5.21
CA LEU A 50 -4.18 -15.76 -6.57
C LEU A 50 -4.49 -17.10 -7.25
N SER A 51 -4.61 -17.11 -8.57
CA SER A 51 -4.58 -18.34 -9.35
C SER A 51 -3.22 -19.04 -9.25
N ASP A 52 -3.15 -20.33 -9.60
CA ASP A 52 -1.91 -21.11 -9.57
C ASP A 52 -0.80 -20.47 -10.43
N ALA A 53 -1.16 -19.94 -11.60
CA ALA A 53 -0.22 -19.27 -12.51
C ALA A 53 0.30 -17.95 -11.92
N GLU A 54 -0.58 -17.15 -11.32
CA GLU A 54 -0.21 -15.90 -10.66
C GLU A 54 0.64 -16.14 -9.41
N TYR A 55 0.31 -17.16 -8.61
CA TYR A 55 1.06 -17.54 -7.42
C TYR A 55 2.49 -17.99 -7.77
N ALA A 56 2.64 -18.76 -8.85
CA ALA A 56 3.93 -19.20 -9.38
C ALA A 56 4.78 -18.03 -9.94
N SER A 57 4.13 -16.96 -10.39
CA SER A 57 4.79 -15.77 -10.90
C SER A 57 5.47 -14.92 -9.80
N PRO A 58 6.29 -13.92 -10.18
CA PRO A 58 6.82 -12.92 -9.25
C PRO A 58 5.77 -12.00 -8.60
N LEU A 59 4.49 -12.08 -9.01
CA LEU A 59 3.43 -11.22 -8.51
C LEU A 59 3.31 -11.30 -6.98
N ALA A 60 3.43 -10.14 -6.33
CA ALA A 60 3.26 -9.97 -4.90
C ALA A 60 4.15 -10.90 -4.05
N LYS A 61 5.29 -11.35 -4.57
CA LYS A 61 6.18 -12.34 -3.95
C LYS A 61 6.64 -11.92 -2.56
N ARG A 62 6.80 -10.62 -2.34
CA ARG A 62 7.21 -10.03 -1.06
C ARG A 62 6.08 -9.16 -0.51
N PRO A 63 5.89 -9.10 0.82
CA PRO A 63 4.97 -8.14 1.42
C PRO A 63 5.29 -6.68 1.02
N TYR A 64 6.56 -6.38 0.73
CA TYR A 64 6.99 -5.06 0.29
C TYR A 64 6.39 -4.65 -1.07
N ASP A 65 6.01 -5.62 -1.91
CA ASP A 65 5.41 -5.36 -3.22
C ASP A 65 4.04 -4.68 -3.08
N LEU A 66 3.34 -4.88 -1.95
CA LEU A 66 2.12 -4.13 -1.61
C LEU A 66 2.35 -2.62 -1.52
N ARG A 67 3.54 -2.21 -1.04
CA ARG A 67 3.89 -0.80 -0.99
C ARG A 67 4.03 -0.23 -2.40
N HIS A 68 4.65 -0.99 -3.31
CA HIS A 68 4.75 -0.60 -4.71
C HIS A 68 3.37 -0.47 -5.36
N ALA A 69 2.51 -1.47 -5.15
CA ALA A 69 1.14 -1.45 -5.66
C ALA A 69 0.31 -0.28 -5.11
N CYS A 70 0.43 0.02 -3.81
CA CYS A 70 -0.28 1.13 -3.19
C CYS A 70 0.16 2.49 -3.76
N VAL A 71 1.47 2.70 -3.91
CA VAL A 71 2.00 3.96 -4.47
C VAL A 71 1.62 4.13 -5.93
N SER A 72 1.78 3.09 -6.76
CA SER A 72 1.37 3.18 -8.17
C SER A 72 -0.13 3.41 -8.30
N THR A 73 -0.96 2.80 -7.45
CA THR A 73 -2.42 3.01 -7.45
C THR A 73 -2.77 4.46 -7.14
N TRP A 74 -2.16 5.07 -6.11
CA TRP A 74 -2.43 6.47 -5.77
C TRP A 74 -1.98 7.44 -6.85
N LEU A 75 -0.78 7.23 -7.41
CA LEU A 75 -0.29 8.04 -8.52
C LEU A 75 -1.21 7.92 -9.74
N ASN A 76 -1.54 6.69 -10.14
CA ASN A 76 -2.44 6.42 -11.26
C ASN A 76 -3.87 6.95 -11.03
N GLY A 77 -4.29 7.06 -9.77
CA GLY A 77 -5.55 7.69 -9.36
C GLY A 77 -5.51 9.22 -9.34
N GLY A 78 -4.40 9.85 -9.71
CA GLY A 78 -4.24 11.30 -9.82
C GLY A 78 -3.84 11.99 -8.50
N VAL A 79 -3.45 11.25 -7.46
CA VAL A 79 -2.96 11.86 -6.22
C VAL A 79 -1.61 12.54 -6.48
N PRO A 80 -1.42 13.81 -6.09
CA PRO A 80 -0.17 14.53 -6.34
C PRO A 80 1.06 13.80 -5.77
N ALA A 81 2.14 13.75 -6.55
CA ALA A 81 3.37 13.05 -6.17
C ALA A 81 3.99 13.57 -4.85
N THR A 82 3.82 14.86 -4.56
CA THR A 82 4.25 15.50 -3.30
C THR A 82 3.50 14.91 -2.10
N GLN A 83 2.19 14.77 -2.20
CA GLN A 83 1.34 14.21 -1.15
C GLN A 83 1.64 12.72 -0.93
N VAL A 84 1.81 11.96 -2.02
CA VAL A 84 2.18 10.55 -1.95
C VAL A 84 3.56 10.39 -1.29
N ALA A 85 4.52 11.23 -1.65
CA ALA A 85 5.87 11.21 -1.08
C ALA A 85 5.86 11.43 0.44
N GLU A 86 5.05 12.38 0.90
CA GLU A 86 4.82 12.64 2.33
C GLU A 86 4.26 11.41 3.05
N TRP A 87 3.17 10.81 2.55
CA TRP A 87 2.54 9.65 3.18
C TRP A 87 3.43 8.42 3.24
N VAL A 88 4.32 8.25 2.26
CA VAL A 88 5.27 7.13 2.25
C VAL A 88 6.58 7.47 2.95
N GLY A 89 6.79 8.71 3.40
CA GLY A 89 8.04 9.13 4.04
C GLY A 89 9.25 9.01 3.11
N ARG A 90 9.12 9.45 1.85
CA ARG A 90 10.23 9.51 0.87
C ARG A 90 10.33 10.91 0.28
N SER A 91 11.49 11.25 -0.30
CA SER A 91 11.60 12.44 -1.12
C SER A 91 10.84 12.28 -2.43
N VAL A 92 10.32 13.40 -2.94
CA VAL A 92 9.61 13.47 -4.23
C VAL A 92 10.50 13.00 -5.38
N GLU A 93 11.78 13.40 -5.36
CA GLU A 93 12.77 13.00 -6.37
C GLU A 93 12.92 11.48 -6.45
N VAL A 94 13.10 10.80 -5.29
CA VAL A 94 13.23 9.34 -5.25
C VAL A 94 11.92 8.67 -5.69
N LEU A 95 10.78 9.25 -5.34
CA LEU A 95 9.48 8.74 -5.77
C LEU A 95 9.34 8.83 -7.30
N LEU A 96 9.59 9.98 -7.90
CA LEU A 96 9.49 10.17 -9.35
C LEU A 96 10.49 9.26 -10.09
N ARG A 97 11.73 9.14 -9.59
CA ARG A 97 12.73 8.23 -10.18
C ARG A 97 12.26 6.77 -10.22
N VAL A 98 11.54 6.32 -9.20
CA VAL A 98 11.08 4.93 -9.10
C VAL A 98 9.77 4.69 -9.84
N TYR A 99 8.88 5.69 -9.90
CA TYR A 99 7.51 5.53 -10.42
C TYR A 99 7.19 6.35 -11.68
N ALA A 100 8.18 6.97 -12.33
CA ALA A 100 7.97 7.74 -13.57
C ALA A 100 7.14 6.98 -14.62
N LYS A 101 7.42 5.68 -14.80
CA LYS A 101 6.69 4.81 -15.74
C LYS A 101 5.20 4.62 -15.40
N CYS A 102 4.80 4.81 -14.14
CA CYS A 102 3.39 4.79 -13.76
C CYS A 102 2.69 6.10 -14.13
N ILE A 103 3.43 7.22 -14.18
CA ILE A 103 2.92 8.56 -14.45
C ILE A 103 2.82 8.83 -15.97
N GLU A 104 3.69 8.22 -16.79
CA GLU A 104 3.70 8.36 -18.27
C GLU A 104 2.37 7.98 -18.96
N GLY A 105 1.43 7.29 -18.29
CA GLY A 105 0.09 7.01 -18.80
C GLY A 105 -0.98 8.07 -18.48
N GLN A 106 -0.62 9.17 -17.81
CA GLN A 106 -1.57 10.16 -17.30
C GLN A 106 -1.76 11.40 -18.17
N ASP A 107 -1.13 11.48 -19.34
CA ASP A 107 -1.22 12.64 -20.23
C ASP A 107 -2.67 13.07 -20.51
N GLU A 108 -3.54 12.11 -20.83
CA GLU A 108 -4.96 12.39 -21.12
C GLU A 108 -5.78 12.77 -19.88
N ALA A 109 -5.36 12.35 -18.68
CA ALA A 109 -5.97 12.79 -17.44
C ALA A 109 -5.49 14.19 -17.05
N ALA A 110 -4.20 14.47 -17.21
CA ALA A 110 -3.60 15.77 -16.98
C ALA A 110 -4.18 16.85 -17.91
N LYS A 111 -4.31 16.55 -19.21
CA LYS A 111 -4.97 17.44 -20.18
C LYS A 111 -6.40 17.76 -19.77
N ARG A 112 -7.19 16.76 -19.36
CA ARG A 112 -8.56 16.97 -18.88
C ARG A 112 -8.63 17.84 -17.62
N CYS A 113 -7.72 17.65 -16.67
CA CYS A 113 -7.65 18.52 -15.49
C CYS A 113 -7.29 19.98 -15.87
N ILE A 114 -6.36 20.18 -16.82
CA ILE A 114 -6.00 21.50 -17.34
C ILE A 114 -7.19 22.14 -18.04
N GLU A 115 -7.87 21.41 -18.92
CA GLU A 115 -9.07 21.89 -19.62
C GLU A 115 -10.20 22.27 -18.66
N GLN A 116 -10.38 21.52 -17.56
CA GLN A 116 -11.35 21.87 -16.53
C GLN A 116 -10.96 23.15 -15.79
N ALA A 117 -9.71 23.27 -15.34
CA ALA A 117 -9.23 24.46 -14.64
C ALA A 117 -9.31 25.72 -15.50
N LEU A 118 -9.07 25.61 -16.82
CA LEU A 118 -9.15 26.73 -17.77
C LEU A 118 -10.59 27.07 -18.22
N ARG A 119 -11.59 26.24 -17.88
CA ARG A 119 -13.02 26.53 -18.14
C ARG A 119 -13.70 27.24 -16.99
N ASP A 120 -13.08 27.22 -15.81
CA ASP A 120 -13.60 27.86 -14.59
C ASP A 120 -13.07 29.32 -14.43
N ASP A 121 -12.39 29.85 -15.45
CA ASP A 121 -12.03 31.28 -15.66
C ASP A 121 -12.94 31.92 -16.73
#